data_AF-A0A6J2KK61-F1
#
_entry.id   AF-A0A6J2KK61-F1
#
_cell.length_a   1.000
_cell.length_b   1.000
_cell.length_c   1.000
_cell.angle_alpha   90.00
_cell.angle_beta   90.00
_cell.angle_gamma   90.00
#
_symmetry.space_group_name_H-M   'P 1'
#
loop_
_entity.id
_entity.type
_entity.pdbx_description
1 polymer ?
#
loop_
_entity_poly.entity_id
_entity_poly.type
_entity_poly.pdbx_seq_one_letter_code
_entity_poly.pdbx_strand_id
1 'polypeptide(L)'
;SESCNKPNEVYERCTFDCPPQTCDSLDKAYACPLQNNQTCVGKCKCRPGYYRNLIGECISEEDCRRCPGKHEYYSCGGACDNICDKLSEENQTSCSIINIKCN
;
A
#
# COMPACT_ATOMS: atom_id res chain seq x y z
N SER A 1 17.20 -16.86 4.85
CA SER A 1 16.39 -16.98 6.09
C SER A 1 14.92 -16.98 5.72
N GLU A 2 14.05 -17.62 6.50
CA GLU A 2 12.58 -17.54 6.36
C GLU A 2 12.06 -16.18 6.89
N SER A 3 12.60 -15.07 6.40
CA SER A 3 12.35 -13.72 6.94
C SER A 3 12.16 -12.69 5.83
N CYS A 4 11.13 -11.85 5.96
CA CYS A 4 10.86 -10.75 5.05
C CYS A 4 11.49 -9.45 5.57
N ASN A 5 12.09 -8.68 4.66
CA ASN A 5 12.86 -7.49 5.01
C ASN A 5 12.09 -6.17 4.76
N LYS A 6 10.94 -6.21 4.07
CA LYS A 6 10.10 -5.03 3.84
C LYS A 6 9.02 -4.88 4.93
N PRO A 7 8.54 -3.65 5.20
CA PRO A 7 7.39 -3.42 6.07
C PRO A 7 6.14 -4.19 5.61
N ASN A 8 5.31 -4.56 6.58
CA ASN A 8 4.02 -5.21 6.38
C ASN A 8 4.05 -6.53 5.58
N GLU A 9 5.21 -7.17 5.45
CA GLU A 9 5.34 -8.52 4.90
C GLU A 9 5.28 -9.60 6.00
N VAL A 10 4.98 -10.83 5.57
CA VAL A 10 5.08 -12.07 6.34
C VAL A 10 5.56 -13.18 5.42
N TYR A 11 6.49 -14.01 5.88
CA TYR A 11 6.96 -15.17 5.11
C TYR A 11 5.96 -16.32 5.29
N GLU A 12 5.48 -16.85 4.18
CA GLU A 12 4.55 -17.98 4.16
C GLU A 12 5.17 -19.08 3.28
N ARG A 13 5.30 -20.30 3.84
CA ARG A 13 6.03 -21.41 3.18
C ARG A 13 5.34 -21.96 1.94
N CYS A 14 4.04 -21.77 1.83
CA CYS A 14 3.21 -22.38 0.79
C CYS A 14 2.19 -21.34 0.33
N THR A 15 2.46 -20.70 -0.80
CA THR A 15 1.63 -19.60 -1.31
C THR A 15 1.13 -19.85 -2.72
N PHE A 16 0.03 -19.17 -3.05
CA PHE A 16 -0.58 -19.13 -4.38
C PHE A 16 -0.68 -17.66 -4.82
N ASP A 17 -0.67 -17.42 -6.14
CA ASP A 17 -0.71 -16.08 -6.75
C ASP A 17 -2.13 -15.60 -7.12
N CYS A 18 -3.17 -16.35 -6.74
CA CYS A 18 -4.56 -16.04 -7.06
C CYS A 18 -5.46 -16.04 -5.81
N PRO A 19 -6.27 -14.99 -5.57
CA PRO A 19 -6.23 -13.70 -6.28
C PRO A 19 -4.87 -13.01 -6.07
N PRO A 20 -4.43 -12.12 -6.98
CA PRO A 20 -3.25 -11.30 -6.73
C PRO A 20 -3.42 -10.49 -5.45
N GLN A 21 -2.32 -10.18 -4.77
CA GLN A 21 -2.32 -9.36 -3.55
C GLN A 21 -1.72 -7.99 -3.86
N THR A 22 -2.33 -7.25 -4.80
CA THR A 22 -1.86 -5.93 -5.26
C THR A 22 -2.93 -4.87 -5.05
N CYS A 23 -2.57 -3.58 -5.03
CA CYS A 23 -3.58 -2.51 -5.00
C CYS A 23 -4.53 -2.64 -6.21
N ASP A 24 -3.97 -2.95 -7.38
CA ASP A 24 -4.70 -3.19 -8.63
C ASP A 24 -5.70 -4.35 -8.57
N SER A 25 -5.63 -5.26 -7.59
CA SER A 25 -6.57 -6.38 -7.47
C SER A 25 -7.76 -6.11 -6.55
N LEU A 26 -7.79 -4.96 -5.87
CA LEU A 26 -8.93 -4.55 -5.07
C LEU A 26 -10.18 -4.44 -5.94
N ASP A 27 -11.30 -4.87 -5.36
CA ASP A 27 -12.65 -4.82 -5.94
C ASP A 27 -12.80 -5.57 -7.31
N LYS A 28 -11.80 -6.38 -7.71
CA LYS A 28 -11.83 -7.22 -8.91
C LYS A 28 -12.05 -8.69 -8.56
N ALA A 29 -12.97 -9.33 -9.29
CA ALA A 29 -13.16 -10.78 -9.22
C ALA A 29 -12.13 -11.51 -10.07
N TYR A 30 -11.41 -12.46 -9.46
CA TYR A 30 -10.47 -13.34 -10.15
C TYR A 30 -11.00 -14.77 -10.14
N ALA A 31 -11.09 -15.38 -11.33
CA ALA A 31 -11.34 -16.81 -11.44
C ALA A 31 -10.05 -17.55 -11.05
N CYS A 32 -10.01 -18.09 -9.83
CA CYS A 32 -8.91 -18.91 -9.32
C CYS A 32 -9.33 -20.40 -9.39
N PRO A 33 -9.18 -21.07 -10.55
CA PRO A 33 -9.49 -22.49 -10.65
C PRO A 33 -8.55 -23.28 -9.73
N LEU A 34 -9.11 -24.24 -9.00
CA LEU A 34 -8.33 -25.22 -8.23
C LEU A 34 -7.52 -26.08 -9.22
N GLN A 35 -6.26 -25.71 -9.44
CA GLN A 35 -5.32 -26.54 -10.16
C GLN A 35 -4.87 -27.66 -9.23
N ASN A 36 -5.47 -28.83 -9.40
CA ASN A 36 -4.95 -30.06 -8.81
C ASN A 36 -3.46 -30.18 -9.19
N ASN A 37 -2.58 -30.36 -8.20
CA ASN A 37 -1.11 -30.28 -8.30
C ASN A 37 -0.49 -28.87 -8.40
N GLN A 38 -1.13 -27.82 -7.87
CA GLN A 38 -0.46 -26.52 -7.71
C GLN A 38 0.70 -26.61 -6.70
N THR A 39 1.94 -26.66 -7.19
CA THR A 39 3.15 -26.49 -6.40
C THR A 39 3.14 -25.10 -5.78
N CYS A 40 2.92 -25.01 -4.47
CA CYS A 40 2.97 -23.74 -3.77
C CYS A 40 4.42 -23.30 -3.52
N VAL A 41 4.68 -21.99 -3.58
CA VAL A 41 6.03 -21.43 -3.44
C VAL A 41 6.13 -20.68 -2.10
N GLY A 42 7.25 -20.83 -1.40
CA GLY A 42 7.52 -20.07 -0.18
C GLY A 42 7.97 -18.63 -0.49
N LYS A 43 7.18 -17.63 -0.10
CA LYS A 43 7.47 -16.21 -0.42
C LYS A 43 6.99 -15.25 0.67
N CYS A 44 7.42 -13.99 0.56
CA CYS A 44 6.88 -12.88 1.33
C CYS A 44 5.55 -12.39 0.74
N LYS A 45 4.46 -12.61 1.46
CA LYS A 45 3.16 -11.97 1.20
C LYS A 45 3.03 -10.68 2.00
N CYS A 46 2.14 -9.79 1.58
CA CYS A 46 1.68 -8.73 2.47
C CYS A 46 0.80 -9.34 3.58
N ARG A 47 0.79 -8.72 4.75
CA ARG A 47 -0.12 -9.10 5.86
C ARG A 47 -1.58 -8.90 5.44
N PRO A 48 -2.56 -9.57 6.09
CA PRO A 48 -3.98 -9.30 5.87
C PRO A 48 -4.29 -7.80 6.03
N GLY A 49 -5.10 -7.24 5.12
CA GLY A 49 -5.38 -5.79 5.04
C GLY A 49 -4.28 -4.94 4.36
N TYR A 50 -3.17 -5.56 3.93
CA TYR A 50 -2.11 -4.91 3.16
C TYR A 50 -1.97 -5.52 1.78
N TYR A 51 -1.65 -4.67 0.81
CA TYR A 51 -1.63 -4.97 -0.62
C TYR A 51 -0.37 -4.38 -1.26
N ARG A 52 0.15 -5.07 -2.27
CA ARG A 52 1.39 -4.68 -2.94
C ARG A 52 1.12 -3.58 -3.98
N ASN A 53 1.76 -2.43 -3.82
CA ASN A 53 1.76 -1.34 -4.80
C ASN A 53 2.77 -1.59 -5.94
N LEU A 54 2.93 -0.60 -6.82
CA LEU A 54 3.69 -0.74 -8.07
C LEU A 54 5.21 -0.83 -7.87
N ILE A 55 5.76 -0.18 -6.84
CA ILE A 55 7.19 -0.33 -6.45
C ILE A 55 7.44 -1.58 -5.58
N GLY A 56 6.40 -2.37 -5.32
CA GLY A 56 6.52 -3.65 -4.62
C GLY A 56 6.62 -3.54 -3.11
N GLU A 57 6.08 -2.50 -2.48
CA GLU A 57 5.89 -2.38 -1.02
C GLU A 57 4.45 -2.77 -0.62
N CYS A 58 4.26 -3.19 0.63
CA CYS A 58 2.95 -3.54 1.18
C CYS A 58 2.35 -2.35 1.95
N ILE A 59 1.41 -1.64 1.32
CA ILE A 59 0.65 -0.52 1.90
C ILE A 59 -0.76 -0.96 2.30
N SER A 60 -1.49 -0.15 3.08
CA SER A 60 -2.83 -0.54 3.52
C SER A 60 -3.83 -0.53 2.37
N GLU A 61 -4.93 -1.28 2.53
CA GLU A 61 -6.09 -1.22 1.64
C GLU A 61 -6.64 0.21 1.48
N GLU A 62 -6.55 1.02 2.54
CA GLU A 62 -6.98 2.42 2.55
C GLU A 62 -6.06 3.28 1.68
N ASP A 63 -4.75 3.10 1.77
CA ASP A 63 -3.77 3.81 0.94
C ASP A 63 -3.90 3.44 -0.54
N CYS A 64 -4.13 2.16 -0.85
CA CYS A 64 -4.43 1.72 -2.22
C CYS A 64 -5.69 2.39 -2.79
N ARG A 65 -6.73 2.64 -1.97
CA ARG A 65 -7.95 3.34 -2.41
C ARG A 65 -7.78 4.85 -2.48
N ARG A 66 -6.92 5.44 -1.64
CA ARG A 66 -6.57 6.88 -1.68
C ARG A 66 -5.71 7.26 -2.88
N CYS A 67 -4.94 6.31 -3.42
CA CYS A 67 -3.97 6.53 -4.49
C CYS A 67 -4.32 5.68 -5.72
N PRO A 68 -5.40 6.03 -6.46
CA PRO A 68 -5.82 5.31 -7.67
C PRO A 68 -4.86 5.51 -8.85
N GLY A 69 -3.97 6.49 -8.81
CA GLY A 69 -2.97 6.75 -9.84
C GLY A 69 -1.66 5.97 -9.64
N LYS A 70 -0.96 5.75 -10.76
CA LYS A 70 0.37 5.12 -10.73
C LYS A 70 1.42 6.12 -10.23
N HIS A 71 2.18 5.76 -9.20
CA HIS A 71 3.25 6.58 -8.60
C HIS A 71 2.77 7.88 -7.94
N GLU A 72 1.54 7.93 -7.44
CA GLU A 72 1.11 9.06 -6.62
C GLU A 72 1.91 9.08 -5.30
N TYR A 73 2.38 10.24 -4.88
CA TYR A 73 3.01 10.48 -3.57
C TYR A 73 2.78 11.93 -3.21
N TYR A 74 2.58 12.15 -1.93
CA TYR A 74 2.69 13.44 -1.29
C TYR A 74 3.08 13.14 0.22
N SER A 75 3.47 14.02 1.17
CA SER A 75 3.48 13.72 2.64
C SER A 75 3.48 14.95 3.57
N CYS A 76 2.35 15.38 4.18
CA CYS A 76 2.13 16.66 4.92
C CYS A 76 3.40 17.28 5.54
N GLY A 77 4.15 18.01 4.71
CA GLY A 77 5.46 18.52 5.07
C GLY A 77 5.41 19.83 5.83
N GLY A 78 6.57 20.28 6.33
CA GLY A 78 6.77 21.60 6.94
C GLY A 78 6.68 22.76 5.94
N ALA A 79 5.62 22.77 5.13
CA ALA A 79 5.15 23.86 4.29
C ALA A 79 4.00 24.63 4.96
N CYS A 80 3.27 23.97 5.87
CA CYS A 80 2.24 24.55 6.74
C CYS A 80 2.82 24.89 8.13
N ASP A 81 2.29 25.93 8.77
CA ASP A 81 2.81 26.60 9.99
C ASP A 81 4.06 27.48 9.80
N ASN A 82 4.39 27.84 8.55
CA ASN A 82 5.63 28.54 8.22
C ASN A 82 5.59 30.06 8.38
N ILE A 83 4.40 30.66 8.51
CA ILE A 83 4.19 32.12 8.58
C ILE A 83 3.17 32.41 9.67
N CYS A 84 3.61 33.04 10.76
CA CYS A 84 2.79 33.28 11.95
C CYS A 84 1.48 34.04 11.65
N ASP A 85 1.54 35.04 10.76
CA ASP A 85 0.39 35.89 10.41
C ASP A 85 -0.69 35.17 9.60
N LYS A 86 -0.42 33.95 9.12
CA LYS A 86 -1.37 33.13 8.33
C LYS A 86 -1.85 31.87 9.04
N LEU A 87 -1.45 31.64 10.29
CA LEU A 87 -1.84 30.44 11.06
C LEU A 87 -3.35 30.28 11.25
N SER A 88 -4.14 31.35 11.13
CA SER A 88 -5.61 31.29 11.16
C SER A 88 -6.26 30.84 9.84
N GLU A 89 -5.50 30.79 8.74
CA GLU A 89 -5.98 30.46 7.39
C GLU A 89 -5.36 29.14 6.88
N GLU A 90 -4.03 28.99 7.00
CA GLU A 90 -3.28 27.79 6.63
C GLU A 90 -2.37 27.36 7.79
N ASN A 91 -2.64 26.19 8.35
CA ASN A 91 -1.86 25.62 9.45
C ASN A 91 -1.79 24.08 9.35
N GLN A 92 -0.98 23.39 10.14
CA GLN A 92 -0.85 21.91 10.04
C GLN A 92 -2.17 21.14 10.25
N THR A 93 -3.15 21.72 10.94
CA THR A 93 -4.49 21.13 11.15
C THR A 93 -5.54 21.55 10.11
N SER A 94 -5.25 22.60 9.33
CA SER A 94 -6.04 23.10 8.19
C SER A 94 -5.11 23.37 7.02
N CYS A 95 -4.36 22.34 6.63
CA CYS A 95 -3.30 22.43 5.63
C CYS A 95 -3.91 22.18 4.25
N SER A 96 -4.06 23.25 3.47
CA SER A 96 -4.40 23.21 2.03
C SER A 96 -3.45 22.31 1.24
N ILE A 97 -2.20 22.21 1.68
CA ILE A 97 -1.17 21.33 1.15
C ILE A 97 -1.31 19.93 1.76
N ILE A 98 -2.42 19.24 1.47
CA ILE A 98 -2.59 17.81 1.75
C ILE A 98 -1.38 17.09 1.17
N ASN A 99 -0.61 16.34 1.97
CA ASN A 99 0.29 15.40 1.34
C ASN A 99 0.29 13.93 1.95
N ILE A 100 0.21 12.87 1.08
CA ILE A 100 -0.23 11.45 1.25
C ILE A 100 0.83 10.42 0.72
N LYS A 101 1.60 9.67 1.54
CA LYS A 101 2.71 8.85 1.00
C LYS A 101 2.19 7.59 0.30
N CYS A 102 2.30 7.59 -1.03
CA CYS A 102 2.00 6.46 -1.90
C CYS A 102 3.20 6.18 -2.85
N ASN A 103 3.05 5.17 -3.70
CA ASN A 103 4.16 4.31 -4.13
C ASN A 103 3.99 3.75 -5.56
#